data_AF-A0A920DXW1-F1
#
_entry.id   AF-A0A920DXW1-F1
#
_cell.length_a   1.000
_cell.length_b   1.000
_cell.length_c   1.000
_cell.angle_alpha   90.00
_cell.angle_beta   90.00
_cell.angle_gamma   90.00
#
_symmetry.space_group_name_H-M   'P 1'
#
loop_
_entity.id
_entity.type
_entity.pdbx_description
1 polymer ?
#
loop_
_entity_poly.entity_id
_entity_poly.type
_entity_poly.pdbx_seq_one_letter_code
_entity_poly.pdbx_strand_id
1 'polypeptide(L)'
;MGNYSDEIKNKFLAFKKWPKVFFKFGGVNVEAVDLQLHSNDIGNPGEVYGFDQEALKIYCKNGVVAITSVKFPGKKVIGSKDFFNSKRDIISRGDLLI
;
A
#
# COMPACT_ATOMS: atom_id res chain seq x y z
N MET A 1 -10.29 -13.85 -3.51
CA MET A 1 -9.37 -14.08 -4.66
C MET A 1 -8.49 -12.84 -4.78
N GLY A 2 -7.21 -12.91 -4.44
CA GLY A 2 -6.29 -11.76 -4.48
C GLY A 2 -5.72 -11.49 -5.88
N ASN A 3 -5.25 -10.27 -6.14
CA ASN A 3 -4.61 -9.88 -7.41
C ASN A 3 -3.11 -10.20 -7.40
N TYR A 4 -2.52 -10.37 -8.58
CA TYR A 4 -1.06 -10.50 -8.75
C TYR A 4 -0.36 -9.13 -8.57
N SER A 5 0.89 -9.11 -8.12
CA SER A 5 1.65 -7.88 -7.86
C SER A 5 1.82 -7.02 -9.11
N ASP A 6 2.09 -7.63 -10.27
CA ASP A 6 2.19 -6.95 -11.56
C ASP A 6 0.83 -6.38 -12.02
N GLU A 7 -0.27 -7.10 -11.78
CA GLU A 7 -1.61 -6.61 -12.06
C GLU A 7 -1.96 -5.39 -11.21
N ILE A 8 -1.61 -5.42 -9.92
CA ILE A 8 -1.77 -4.28 -9.01
C ILE A 8 -0.96 -3.09 -9.52
N LYS A 9 0.31 -3.29 -9.89
CA LYS A 9 1.15 -2.22 -10.44
C LYS A 9 0.59 -1.66 -11.74
N ASN A 10 0.12 -2.51 -12.65
CA ASN A 10 -0.45 -2.08 -13.94
C ASN A 10 -1.75 -1.30 -13.73
N LYS A 11 -2.66 -1.78 -12.87
CA LYS A 11 -3.88 -1.06 -12.47
C LYS A 11 -3.53 0.28 -11.83
N PHE A 12 -2.53 0.31 -10.97
CA PHE A 12 -2.03 1.52 -10.35
C PHE A 12 -1.57 2.54 -11.38
N LEU A 13 -0.72 2.14 -12.33
CA LEU A 13 -0.24 3.04 -13.39
C LEU A 13 -1.38 3.55 -14.29
N ALA A 14 -2.36 2.69 -14.60
CA ALA A 14 -3.52 3.07 -15.40
C ALA A 14 -4.41 4.10 -14.68
N PHE A 15 -4.59 3.96 -13.37
CA PHE A 15 -5.54 4.78 -12.60
C PHE A 15 -4.90 5.91 -11.80
N LYS A 16 -3.57 6.00 -11.70
CA LYS A 16 -2.84 6.99 -10.87
C LYS A 16 -3.30 8.43 -11.09
N LYS A 17 -3.66 8.81 -12.33
CA LYS A 17 -4.18 10.16 -12.64
C LYS A 17 -5.68 10.30 -12.37
N TRP A 18 -6.46 9.31 -12.79
CA TRP A 18 -7.91 9.23 -12.58
C TRP A 18 -8.36 7.78 -12.75
N PRO A 19 -9.23 7.23 -11.87
CA PRO A 19 -9.86 7.86 -10.70
C PRO A 19 -8.95 7.94 -9.45
N LYS A 20 -7.65 7.64 -9.58
CA LYS A 20 -6.69 7.32 -8.50
C LYS A 20 -6.94 5.93 -7.91
N VAL A 21 -5.98 5.46 -7.13
CA VAL A 21 -6.04 4.18 -6.42
C VAL A 21 -6.14 4.42 -4.93
N PHE A 22 -7.02 3.68 -4.28
CA PHE A 22 -7.27 3.80 -2.85
C PHE A 22 -7.24 2.42 -2.19
N PHE A 23 -6.90 2.40 -0.92
CA PHE A 23 -7.03 1.23 -0.03
C PHE A 23 -7.70 1.68 1.27
N LYS A 24 -8.36 0.76 1.97
CA LYS A 24 -8.92 1.04 3.29
C LYS A 24 -7.87 0.84 4.37
N PHE A 25 -7.81 1.83 5.25
CA PHE A 25 -7.00 1.78 6.46
C PHE A 25 -7.75 2.46 7.60
N GLY A 26 -7.96 1.78 8.72
CA GLY A 26 -8.65 2.35 9.89
C GLY A 26 -10.04 2.95 9.56
N GLY A 27 -10.77 2.34 8.61
CA GLY A 27 -12.08 2.81 8.17
C GLY A 27 -12.08 4.00 7.19
N VAL A 28 -10.92 4.54 6.83
CA VAL A 28 -10.80 5.63 5.84
C VAL A 28 -10.21 5.13 4.52
N ASN A 29 -10.64 5.76 3.41
CA ASN A 29 -10.03 5.53 2.09
C ASN A 29 -8.76 6.36 1.97
N VAL A 30 -7.62 5.69 1.91
CA VAL A 30 -6.30 6.32 1.73
C VAL A 30 -5.90 6.18 0.27
N GLU A 31 -5.56 7.29 -0.37
CA GLU A 31 -5.04 7.29 -1.74
C GLU A 31 -3.60 6.76 -1.72
N ALA A 32 -3.32 5.73 -2.52
CA ALA A 32 -1.95 5.35 -2.85
C ALA A 32 -1.46 6.28 -3.96
N VAL A 33 -0.36 7.00 -3.71
CA VAL A 33 0.15 8.03 -4.63
C VAL A 33 1.37 7.54 -5.41
N ASP A 34 2.21 6.71 -4.78
CA ASP A 34 3.32 5.99 -5.42
C ASP A 34 3.40 4.55 -4.90
N LEU A 35 3.68 3.63 -5.84
CA LEU A 35 3.79 2.20 -5.60
C LEU A 35 4.85 1.59 -6.51
N GLN A 36 5.59 0.61 -5.98
CA GLN A 36 6.54 -0.21 -6.73
C GLN A 36 6.43 -1.70 -6.38
N LEU A 37 6.99 -2.57 -7.23
CA LEU A 37 7.20 -3.97 -6.85
C LEU A 37 8.34 -4.04 -5.84
N HIS A 38 8.24 -4.94 -4.87
CA HIS A 38 9.27 -5.13 -3.85
C HIS A 38 10.00 -6.46 -4.00
N SER A 39 9.26 -7.57 -3.94
CA SER A 39 9.80 -8.93 -4.00
C SER A 39 8.78 -9.92 -4.54
N ASN A 40 9.20 -11.17 -4.74
CA ASN A 40 8.33 -12.29 -5.12
C ASN A 40 7.92 -13.15 -3.92
N ASP A 41 8.03 -12.61 -2.70
CA ASP A 41 7.65 -13.35 -1.50
C ASP A 41 6.15 -13.63 -1.48
N ILE A 42 5.78 -14.83 -1.04
CA ILE A 42 4.40 -15.30 -1.03
C ILE A 42 3.86 -15.24 0.39
N GLY A 43 2.65 -14.70 0.50
CA GLY A 43 1.88 -14.64 1.73
C GLY A 43 0.40 -14.49 1.38
N ASN A 44 -0.41 -14.09 2.36
CA ASN A 44 -1.84 -13.90 2.14
C ASN A 44 -2.09 -12.54 1.46
N PRO A 45 -2.75 -12.50 0.28
CA PRO A 45 -2.99 -11.24 -0.42
C PRO A 45 -3.78 -10.25 0.43
N GLY A 46 -3.30 -9.01 0.49
CA GLY A 46 -3.87 -7.93 1.30
C GLY A 46 -3.26 -7.81 2.71
N GLU A 47 -2.50 -8.79 3.17
CA GLU A 47 -1.80 -8.68 4.46
C GLU A 47 -0.54 -7.80 4.36
N VAL A 48 -0.27 -7.06 5.42
CA VAL A 48 0.97 -6.29 5.57
C VAL A 48 2.15 -7.25 5.68
N TYR A 49 3.02 -7.24 4.66
CA TYR A 49 4.33 -7.90 4.67
C TYR A 49 5.26 -7.26 5.70
N GLY A 50 5.24 -5.93 5.77
CA GLY A 50 6.03 -5.13 6.69
C GLY A 50 5.77 -3.64 6.51
N PHE A 51 6.12 -2.85 7.51
CA PHE A 51 6.00 -1.41 7.47
C PHE A 51 7.21 -0.77 8.13
N ASP A 52 7.93 0.05 7.37
CA ASP A 52 9.15 0.73 7.79
C ASP A 52 9.21 2.15 7.19
N GLN A 53 10.33 2.84 7.42
CA GLN A 53 10.53 4.20 6.92
C GLN A 53 10.61 4.29 5.39
N GLU A 54 10.81 3.17 4.69
CA GLU A 54 10.92 3.14 3.24
C GLU A 54 9.56 2.96 2.57
N ALA A 55 8.72 2.06 3.11
CA ALA A 55 7.42 1.75 2.52
C ALA A 55 6.46 1.00 3.46
N LEU A 56 5.18 1.06 3.12
CA LEU A 56 4.20 0.05 3.52
C LEU A 56 4.18 -1.08 2.48
N LYS A 57 4.58 -2.28 2.88
CA LYS A 57 4.74 -3.46 2.03
C LYS A 57 3.55 -4.39 2.24
N ILE A 58 2.92 -4.83 1.15
CA ILE A 58 1.67 -5.59 1.18
C ILE A 58 1.82 -6.83 0.28
N TYR A 59 1.46 -7.98 0.82
CA TYR A 59 1.40 -9.22 0.03
C TYR A 59 0.33 -9.14 -1.06
N CYS A 60 0.70 -9.66 -2.22
CA CYS A 60 -0.15 -9.96 -3.35
C CYS A 60 -0.11 -11.47 -3.62
N LYS A 61 -0.84 -11.93 -4.63
CA LYS A 61 -0.94 -13.37 -4.94
C LYS A 61 0.39 -14.05 -5.29
N ASN A 62 1.37 -13.31 -5.82
CA ASN A 62 2.66 -13.83 -6.30
C ASN A 62 3.87 -12.96 -5.92
N GLY A 63 3.73 -12.08 -4.94
CA GLY A 63 4.79 -11.15 -4.59
C GLY A 63 4.32 -10.05 -3.66
N VAL A 64 5.12 -9.02 -3.52
CA VAL A 64 4.89 -7.90 -2.60
C VAL A 64 4.94 -6.58 -3.36
N VAL A 65 3.97 -5.70 -3.08
CA VAL A 65 4.00 -4.31 -3.52
C VAL A 65 4.38 -3.40 -2.36
N ALA A 66 5.11 -2.33 -2.65
CA ALA A 66 5.54 -1.33 -1.68
C ALA A 66 4.91 0.02 -2.02
N ILE A 67 4.09 0.55 -1.12
CA ILE A 67 3.51 1.89 -1.19
C ILE A 67 4.49 2.86 -0.53
N THR A 68 4.97 3.85 -1.29
CA THR A 68 6.01 4.79 -0.86
C THR A 68 5.48 6.19 -0.60
N SER A 69 4.27 6.52 -1.07
CA SER A 69 3.59 7.77 -0.74
C SER A 69 2.08 7.59 -0.72
N VAL A 70 1.42 8.30 0.21
CA VAL A 70 -0.03 8.20 0.45
C VAL A 70 -0.66 9.57 0.64
N LYS A 71 -1.96 9.67 0.43
CA LYS A 71 -2.75 10.85 0.78
C LYS A 71 -4.01 10.45 1.55
N PHE A 72 -4.10 10.95 2.78
CA PHE A 72 -5.30 10.82 3.60
C PHE A 72 -6.38 11.84 3.19
N PRO A 73 -7.67 11.53 3.42
CA PRO A 73 -8.76 12.46 3.16
C PRO A 73 -8.52 13.83 3.80
N GLY A 74 -8.64 14.90 3.01
CA GLY A 74 -8.44 16.27 3.48
C GLY A 74 -6.99 16.65 3.85
N LYS A 75 -6.00 15.79 3.56
CA LYS A 75 -4.57 16.04 3.85
C LYS A 75 -3.75 16.17 2.57
N LYS A 76 -2.51 16.65 2.72
CA LYS A 76 -1.50 16.65 1.66
C LYS A 76 -0.96 15.23 1.45
N VAL A 77 -0.32 15.00 0.30
CA VAL A 77 0.48 13.79 0.06
C VAL A 77 1.63 13.77 1.07
N ILE A 78 1.89 12.60 1.65
CA ILE A 78 3.03 12.36 2.53
C ILE A 78 3.83 11.15 2.02
N GLY A 79 5.14 11.21 2.22
CA GLY A 79 6.04 10.10 1.90
C GLY A 79 6.02 9.00 2.97
N SER A 80 6.69 7.89 2.67
CA SER A 80 6.78 6.71 3.54
C SER A 80 7.33 7.00 4.92
N LYS A 81 8.36 7.85 5.05
CA LYS A 81 8.91 8.22 6.36
C LYS A 81 7.90 8.93 7.27
N ASP A 82 7.15 9.88 6.73
CA ASP A 82 6.11 10.59 7.48
C ASP A 82 4.91 9.68 7.78
N PHE A 83 4.57 8.81 6.83
CA PHE A 83 3.54 7.81 7.02
C PHE A 83 3.92 6.84 8.15
N PHE A 84 5.15 6.32 8.14
CA PHE A 84 5.70 5.47 9.19
C PHE A 84 5.69 6.17 10.55
N ASN A 85 6.24 7.37 10.64
CA ASN A 85 6.29 8.12 11.90
C ASN A 85 4.92 8.41 12.49
N SER A 86 3.90 8.58 11.65
CA SER A 86 2.54 8.92 12.11
C SER A 86 1.63 7.70 12.37
N LYS A 87 1.99 6.50 11.88
CA LYS A 87 1.10 5.32 11.87
C LYS A 87 1.76 4.00 12.28
N ARG A 88 3.07 3.96 12.54
CA ARG A 88 3.79 2.74 12.95
C ARG A 88 3.20 2.05 14.18
N ASP A 89 2.61 2.82 15.10
CA ASP A 89 2.06 2.28 16.35
C ASP A 89 0.70 1.58 16.13
N ILE A 90 0.11 1.71 14.94
CA ILE A 90 -1.22 1.17 14.60
C ILE A 90 -1.23 0.31 13.33
N ILE A 91 -0.07 0.11 12.69
CA ILE A 91 0.09 -0.81 11.55
C ILE A 91 1.11 -1.85 11.96
N SER A 92 0.68 -3.10 11.98
CA SER A 92 1.50 -4.27 12.29
C SER A 92 1.57 -5.23 11.12
N ARG A 93 2.62 -6.04 11.09
CA ARG A 93 2.74 -7.15 10.16
C ARG A 93 1.56 -8.12 10.36
N GLY A 94 0.93 -8.54 9.26
CA GLY A 94 -0.27 -9.39 9.29
C GLY A 94 -1.60 -8.63 9.31
N ASP A 95 -1.61 -7.30 9.47
CA ASP A 95 -2.84 -6.52 9.32
C ASP A 95 -3.40 -6.64 7.90
N LEU A 96 -4.72 -6.73 7.77
CA LEU A 96 -5.39 -6.84 6.47
C LEU A 96 -5.80 -5.46 5.95
N LEU A 97 -5.35 -5.14 4.74
CA LEU A 97 -5.76 -3.95 3.99
C LEU A 97 -6.70 -4.40 2.86
N ILE A 98 -7.86 -3.75 2.76
CA ILE A 98 -8.95 -4.11 1.84
C ILE A 98 -9.23 -3.01 0.83
#